data_AF-A0A523SIC2-F1
#
_entry.id   AF-A0A523SIC2-F1
#
_cell.length_a   1.000
_cell.length_b   1.000
_cell.length_c   1.000
_cell.angle_alpha   90.00
_cell.angle_beta   90.00
_cell.angle_gamma   90.00
#
_symmetry.space_group_name_H-M   'P 1'
#
loop_
_entity.id
_entity.type
_entity.pdbx_description
1 polymer ?
#
loop_
_entity_poly.entity_id
_entity_poly.type
_entity_poly.pdbx_seq_one_letter_code
_entity_poly.pdbx_strand_id
1 'polypeptide(L)'
;MNKKLLVILVSLLLVGLAFPATPAWAQEQEGISIGEVSDPGILPDSPFYFVKGWGRTIRLFFTLDTSKKAEWELRFANEDALAIERLCKKAKCELAEKHCEKFQERFQRAIQWMERARQEGKDVEELIEKVKENHLRQQQVLARVLEKVPEQAREGILNAIANSSFGLENAIERIQGKHKMDQLREELNLQLNNMGEETRLRIQERLERKRHKPEEVPVGGPQQQEPSQQNPGGNR
;
A
#
# COMPACT_ATOMS: atom_id res chain seq x y z
N MET A 1 -56.04 7.15 26.92
CA MET A 1 -54.57 7.15 26.83
C MET A 1 -54.01 6.91 28.22
N ASN A 2 -53.44 5.74 28.46
CA ASN A 2 -53.15 5.26 29.82
C ASN A 2 -51.95 6.02 30.39
N LYS A 3 -52.13 6.74 31.50
CA LYS A 3 -51.09 7.54 32.16
C LYS A 3 -49.81 6.74 32.47
N LYS A 4 -49.91 5.41 32.55
CA LYS A 4 -48.78 4.48 32.75
C LYS A 4 -47.91 4.27 31.50
N LEU A 5 -48.44 4.44 30.29
CA LEU A 5 -47.68 4.28 29.04
C LEU A 5 -46.85 5.53 28.70
N LEU A 6 -47.28 6.71 29.17
CA LEU A 6 -46.57 7.98 28.98
C LEU A 6 -45.33 8.08 29.90
N VAL A 7 -45.36 7.44 31.08
CA VAL A 7 -44.23 7.41 32.01
C VAL A 7 -43.07 6.55 31.49
N ILE A 8 -43.34 5.48 30.74
CA ILE A 8 -42.29 4.62 30.17
C ILE A 8 -41.58 5.28 28.97
N LEU A 9 -42.31 6.06 28.17
CA LEU A 9 -41.74 6.85 27.08
C LEU A 9 -40.90 8.04 27.56
N VAL A 10 -41.21 8.60 28.74
CA VAL A 10 -40.39 9.66 29.36
C VAL A 10 -39.18 9.08 30.09
N SER A 11 -39.24 7.86 30.64
CA SER A 11 -38.08 7.22 31.28
C SER A 11 -36.99 6.75 30.31
N LEU A 12 -37.34 6.42 29.05
CA LEU A 12 -36.35 6.07 28.01
C LEU A 12 -35.71 7.31 27.35
N LEU A 13 -36.25 8.51 27.58
CA LEU A 13 -35.69 9.77 27.09
C LEU A 13 -34.75 10.46 28.10
N LEU A 14 -34.69 9.99 29.35
CA LEU A 14 -33.97 10.65 30.45
C LEU A 14 -32.67 9.94 30.90
N VAL A 15 -32.29 8.81 30.30
CA VAL A 15 -30.98 8.16 30.54
C VAL A 15 -29.88 8.66 29.58
N GLY A 16 -30.21 9.56 28.65
CA GLY A 16 -29.28 10.05 27.62
C GLY A 16 -28.50 11.32 27.94
N LEU A 17 -28.62 11.92 29.14
CA LEU A 17 -28.09 13.25 29.43
C LEU A 17 -27.26 13.29 30.72
N ALA A 18 -26.15 12.55 30.75
CA ALA A 18 -25.05 12.79 31.69
C ALA A 18 -23.74 12.11 31.22
N PHE A 19 -23.33 12.35 29.97
CA PHE A 19 -21.91 12.24 29.63
C PHE A 19 -21.38 13.66 29.46
N PRO A 20 -20.53 14.17 30.37
CA PRO A 20 -19.80 15.39 30.08
C PRO A 20 -18.94 15.11 28.85
N ALA A 21 -19.29 15.74 27.73
CA ALA A 21 -18.42 15.83 26.57
C ALA A 21 -17.23 16.70 26.98
N THR A 22 -16.23 16.09 27.61
CA THR A 22 -14.90 16.69 27.66
C THR A 22 -14.44 16.76 26.20
N PRO A 23 -13.98 17.93 25.71
CA PRO A 23 -13.27 17.98 24.43
C PRO A 23 -11.89 17.36 24.67
N ALA A 24 -11.89 16.04 24.81
CA ALA A 24 -10.70 15.24 24.91
C ALA A 24 -10.26 14.99 23.46
N TRP A 25 -9.24 15.73 23.02
CA TRP A 25 -8.40 15.41 21.86
C TRP A 25 -9.07 15.56 20.49
N ALA A 26 -9.46 16.78 20.14
CA ALA A 26 -9.26 17.23 18.77
C ALA A 26 -7.85 17.84 18.67
N GLN A 27 -6.82 17.00 18.90
CA GLN A 27 -5.48 17.37 18.48
C GLN A 27 -5.54 17.29 16.96
N GLU A 28 -5.55 18.45 16.31
CA GLU A 28 -5.38 18.59 14.87
C GLU A 28 -4.00 18.02 14.53
N GLN A 29 -3.99 16.70 14.37
CA GLN A 29 -2.81 15.95 14.00
C GLN A 29 -2.63 16.31 12.54
N GLU A 30 -1.67 17.20 12.27
CA GLU A 30 -1.25 17.58 10.92
C GLU A 30 -0.98 16.28 10.16
N GLY A 31 -2.01 15.83 9.44
CA GLY A 31 -2.12 14.46 8.99
C GLY A 31 -1.33 14.33 7.71
N ILE A 32 -0.30 13.48 7.72
CA ILE A 32 0.42 13.20 6.48
C ILE A 32 -0.57 12.55 5.52
N SER A 33 -0.89 13.25 4.43
CA SER A 33 -1.71 12.73 3.34
C SER A 33 -0.84 12.15 2.23
N ILE A 34 -1.27 11.02 1.65
CA ILE A 34 -0.66 10.43 0.46
C ILE A 34 -1.71 10.47 -0.66
N GLY A 35 -1.56 11.43 -1.56
CA GLY A 35 -2.59 11.73 -2.57
C GLY A 35 -3.90 12.14 -1.87
N GLU A 36 -5.00 11.48 -2.23
CA GLU A 36 -6.33 11.72 -1.65
C GLU A 36 -6.55 11.00 -0.30
N VAL A 37 -5.57 10.25 0.21
CA VAL A 37 -5.71 9.46 1.44
C VAL A 37 -5.05 10.18 2.61
N SER A 38 -5.86 10.61 3.57
CA SER A 38 -5.40 11.15 4.87
C SER A 38 -5.65 10.20 6.05
N ASP A 39 -6.51 9.19 5.86
CA ASP A 39 -6.82 8.19 6.88
C ASP A 39 -6.65 6.76 6.34
N PRO A 40 -5.82 5.90 6.98
CA PRO A 40 -5.74 4.48 6.66
C PRO A 40 -7.02 3.70 6.96
N GLY A 41 -8.00 4.26 7.68
CA GLY A 41 -9.22 3.55 8.07
C GLY A 41 -8.93 2.40 9.05
N ILE A 42 -9.58 1.24 8.85
CA ILE A 42 -9.43 0.09 9.77
C ILE A 42 -7.99 -0.43 9.76
N LEU A 43 -7.35 -0.43 10.93
CA LEU A 43 -5.99 -0.92 11.11
C LEU A 43 -5.92 -2.44 11.34
N PRO A 44 -4.76 -3.07 11.05
CA PRO A 44 -4.54 -4.50 11.30
C PRO A 44 -4.71 -4.96 12.74
N ASP A 45 -4.68 -4.06 13.72
CA ASP A 45 -4.86 -4.38 15.14
C ASP A 45 -6.33 -4.38 15.59
N SER A 46 -7.28 -4.19 14.66
CA SER A 46 -8.72 -4.25 14.89
C SER A 46 -9.28 -5.65 14.62
N PRO A 47 -10.20 -6.17 15.45
CA PRO A 47 -10.87 -7.45 15.20
C PRO A 47 -11.71 -7.46 13.91
N PHE A 48 -12.10 -6.28 13.40
CA PHE A 48 -12.87 -6.13 12.16
C PHE A 48 -12.00 -5.88 10.93
N TYR A 49 -10.67 -6.02 11.02
CA TYR A 49 -9.77 -5.79 9.89
C TYR A 49 -10.07 -6.66 8.66
N PHE A 50 -10.61 -7.86 8.86
CA PHE A 50 -11.02 -8.75 7.77
C PHE A 50 -12.03 -8.10 6.80
N VAL A 51 -12.89 -7.20 7.30
CA VAL A 51 -13.89 -6.47 6.49
C VAL A 51 -13.21 -5.57 5.46
N LYS A 52 -12.06 -4.98 5.81
CA LYS A 52 -11.28 -4.14 4.90
C LYS A 52 -10.80 -4.95 3.69
N GLY A 53 -10.28 -6.15 3.91
CA GLY A 53 -9.85 -7.05 2.83
C GLY A 53 -11.00 -7.40 1.88
N TRP A 54 -12.17 -7.76 2.44
CA TRP A 54 -13.37 -8.06 1.66
C TRP A 54 -13.85 -6.87 0.83
N GLY A 55 -13.93 -5.69 1.45
CA GLY A 55 -14.33 -4.46 0.76
C GLY A 55 -13.40 -4.11 -0.41
N ARG A 56 -12.08 -4.25 -0.22
CA ARG A 56 -11.08 -4.06 -1.29
C ARG A 56 -11.28 -5.04 -2.45
N THR A 57 -11.51 -6.32 -2.16
CA THR A 57 -11.75 -7.35 -3.18
C THR A 57 -13.02 -7.07 -3.97
N ILE A 58 -14.14 -6.77 -3.29
CA ILE A 58 -15.41 -6.41 -3.94
C ILE A 58 -15.22 -5.18 -4.84
N ARG A 59 -14.52 -4.15 -4.35
CA ARG A 59 -14.22 -2.95 -5.14
C ARG A 59 -13.50 -3.28 -6.45
N LEU A 60 -12.45 -4.09 -6.38
CA LEU A 60 -11.66 -4.48 -7.54
C LEU A 60 -12.44 -5.38 -8.50
N PHE A 61 -13.29 -6.26 -7.98
CA PHE A 61 -14.13 -7.15 -8.79
C PHE A 61 -15.09 -6.37 -9.69
N PHE A 62 -15.74 -5.33 -9.14
CA PHE A 62 -16.70 -4.50 -9.90
C PHE A 62 -16.05 -3.35 -10.68
N THR A 63 -14.74 -3.14 -10.55
CA THR A 63 -14.02 -2.16 -11.38
C THR A 63 -13.59 -2.82 -12.68
N LEU A 64 -14.26 -2.54 -13.79
CA LEU A 64 -13.90 -3.13 -15.09
C LEU A 64 -12.69 -2.46 -15.74
N ASP A 65 -12.55 -1.15 -15.55
CA ASP A 65 -11.50 -0.35 -16.15
C ASP A 65 -10.12 -0.61 -15.50
N THR A 66 -9.12 -0.97 -16.31
CA THR A 66 -7.76 -1.28 -15.87
C THR A 66 -7.00 -0.09 -15.27
N SER A 67 -7.18 1.13 -15.79
CA SER A 67 -6.59 2.33 -15.20
C SER A 67 -7.18 2.59 -13.81
N LYS A 68 -8.51 2.46 -13.67
CA LYS A 68 -9.18 2.55 -12.36
C LYS A 68 -8.76 1.46 -11.39
N LYS A 69 -8.47 0.24 -11.86
CA LYS A 69 -7.90 -0.82 -10.98
C LYS A 69 -6.52 -0.42 -10.45
N ALA A 70 -5.67 0.18 -11.29
CA ALA A 70 -4.38 0.70 -10.85
C ALA A 70 -4.55 1.80 -9.78
N GLU A 71 -5.49 2.73 -9.98
CA GLU A 71 -5.81 3.76 -9.00
C GLU A 71 -6.31 3.18 -7.67
N TRP A 72 -7.17 2.16 -7.69
CA TRP A 72 -7.64 1.51 -6.47
C TRP A 72 -6.51 0.82 -5.71
N GLU A 73 -5.66 0.07 -6.41
CA GLU A 73 -4.50 -0.58 -5.78
C GLU A 73 -3.50 0.44 -5.23
N LEU A 74 -3.27 1.55 -5.94
CA LEU A 74 -2.45 2.66 -5.47
C LEU A 74 -3.05 3.29 -4.20
N ARG A 75 -4.36 3.53 -4.18
CA ARG A 75 -5.06 4.02 -3.00
C ARG A 75 -4.92 3.07 -1.81
N PHE A 76 -5.04 1.76 -2.03
CA PHE A 76 -4.85 0.78 -0.97
C PHE A 76 -3.40 0.74 -0.47
N ALA A 77 -2.41 0.93 -1.34
CA ALA A 77 -1.02 1.09 -0.94
C ALA A 77 -0.82 2.36 -0.09
N ASN A 78 -1.45 3.49 -0.46
CA ASN A 78 -1.44 4.72 0.34
C ASN A 78 -2.00 4.48 1.75
N GLU A 79 -3.15 3.81 1.84
CA GLU A 79 -3.75 3.42 3.12
C GLU A 79 -2.82 2.50 3.92
N ASP A 80 -2.15 1.55 3.27
CA ASP A 80 -1.26 0.60 3.95
C ASP A 80 0.01 1.30 4.48
N ALA A 81 0.58 2.26 3.75
CA ALA A 81 1.69 3.09 4.22
C ALA A 81 1.32 3.92 5.46
N LEU A 82 0.13 4.54 5.47
CA LEU A 82 -0.36 5.27 6.64
C LEU A 82 -0.73 4.34 7.81
N ALA A 83 -1.18 3.11 7.52
CA ALA A 83 -1.45 2.11 8.55
C ALA A 83 -0.16 1.68 9.25
N ILE A 84 0.93 1.47 8.50
CA ILE A 84 2.27 1.17 9.05
C ILE A 84 2.68 2.30 10.02
N GLU A 85 2.56 3.55 9.58
CA GLU A 85 2.91 4.70 10.42
C GLU A 85 2.07 4.76 11.71
N ARG A 86 0.76 4.56 11.59
CA ARG A 86 -0.14 4.62 12.75
C ARG A 86 0.07 3.46 13.71
N LEU A 87 0.39 2.26 13.22
CA LEU A 87 0.75 1.12 14.07
C LEU A 87 2.03 1.39 14.87
N CYS A 88 3.06 1.96 14.23
CA CYS A 88 4.28 2.36 14.92
C CYS A 88 4.03 3.44 15.99
N LYS A 89 3.21 4.46 15.67
CA LYS A 89 2.76 5.48 16.66
C LYS A 89 2.03 4.87 17.86
N LYS A 90 1.39 3.70 17.70
CA LYS A 90 0.73 2.94 18.77
C LYS A 90 1.66 1.92 19.46
N ALA A 91 2.98 2.03 19.28
CA ALA A 91 3.98 1.09 19.79
C ALA A 91 3.78 -0.37 19.32
N LYS A 92 3.14 -0.57 18.16
CA LYS A 92 2.92 -1.89 17.53
C LYS A 92 3.82 -2.09 16.31
N CYS A 93 5.11 -1.78 16.45
CA CYS A 93 6.07 -1.79 15.34
C CYS A 93 6.26 -3.16 14.69
N GLU A 94 6.17 -4.26 15.43
CA GLU A 94 6.20 -5.62 14.86
C GLU A 94 5.01 -5.90 13.92
N LEU A 95 3.83 -5.40 14.27
CA LEU A 95 2.66 -5.52 13.41
C LEU A 95 2.78 -4.60 12.19
N ALA A 96 3.40 -3.43 12.34
CA ALA A 96 3.68 -2.52 11.25
C ALA A 96 4.68 -3.12 10.25
N GLU A 97 5.74 -3.77 10.74
CA GLU A 97 6.70 -4.50 9.93
C GLU A 97 6.00 -5.60 9.10
N LYS A 98 5.17 -6.44 9.72
CA LYS A 98 4.38 -7.45 9.00
C LYS A 98 3.42 -6.84 7.96
N HIS A 99 2.90 -5.65 8.22
CA HIS A 99 2.01 -4.95 7.28
C HIS A 99 2.76 -4.36 6.07
N CYS A 100 4.09 -4.27 6.12
CA CYS A 100 4.93 -3.82 5.00
C CYS A 100 4.79 -4.73 3.77
N GLU A 101 4.53 -6.03 3.94
CA GLU A 101 4.28 -6.94 2.82
C GLU A 101 2.98 -6.59 2.08
N LYS A 102 1.92 -6.21 2.81
CA LYS A 102 0.65 -5.80 2.21
C LYS A 102 0.77 -4.52 1.43
N PHE A 103 1.51 -3.54 1.96
CA PHE A 103 1.88 -2.34 1.21
C PHE A 103 2.58 -2.69 -0.11
N GLN A 104 3.63 -3.52 -0.06
CA GLN A 104 4.39 -3.93 -1.24
C GLN A 104 3.52 -4.64 -2.28
N GLU A 105 2.72 -5.61 -1.85
CA GLU A 105 1.79 -6.32 -2.74
C GLU A 105 0.81 -5.37 -3.43
N ARG A 106 0.24 -4.41 -2.70
CA ARG A 106 -0.71 -3.42 -3.26
C ARG A 106 -0.03 -2.50 -4.25
N PHE A 107 1.14 -1.98 -3.90
CA PHE A 107 1.88 -1.10 -4.78
C PHE A 107 2.34 -1.81 -6.06
N GLN A 108 2.81 -3.05 -5.94
CA GLN A 108 3.18 -3.87 -7.10
C GLN A 108 1.97 -4.15 -8.00
N ARG A 109 0.79 -4.43 -7.43
CA ARG A 109 -0.44 -4.57 -8.21
C ARG A 109 -0.85 -3.28 -8.92
N ALA A 110 -0.65 -2.12 -8.28
CA ALA A 110 -0.90 -0.83 -8.92
C ALA A 110 -0.03 -0.65 -10.18
N ILE A 111 1.26 -0.98 -10.09
CA ILE A 111 2.19 -0.97 -11.24
C ILE A 111 1.73 -1.95 -12.34
N GLN A 112 1.37 -3.18 -11.96
CA GLN A 112 0.92 -4.20 -12.92
C GLN A 112 -0.35 -3.78 -13.67
N TRP A 113 -1.33 -3.18 -12.98
CA TRP A 113 -2.56 -2.69 -13.63
C TRP A 113 -2.29 -1.46 -14.51
N MET A 114 -1.39 -0.56 -14.10
CA MET A 114 -0.96 0.58 -14.91
C MET A 114 -0.30 0.12 -16.22
N GLU A 115 0.62 -0.84 -16.13
CA GLU A 115 1.25 -1.44 -17.31
C GLU A 115 0.25 -2.13 -18.23
N ARG A 116 -0.70 -2.85 -17.64
CA ARG A 116 -1.77 -3.50 -18.40
C ARG A 116 -2.68 -2.49 -19.09
N ALA A 117 -3.06 -1.40 -18.41
CA ALA A 117 -3.85 -0.33 -19.02
C ALA A 117 -3.13 0.26 -20.25
N ARG A 118 -1.81 0.45 -20.16
CA ARG A 118 -0.98 0.87 -21.30
C ARG A 118 -0.98 -0.17 -22.42
N GLN A 119 -0.81 -1.45 -22.10
CA GLN A 119 -0.83 -2.54 -23.09
C GLN A 119 -2.18 -2.63 -23.82
N GLU A 120 -3.27 -2.26 -23.16
CA GLU A 120 -4.61 -2.14 -23.73
C GLU A 120 -4.80 -0.86 -24.58
N GLY A 121 -3.74 -0.07 -24.80
CA GLY A 121 -3.75 1.12 -25.64
C GLY A 121 -4.32 2.38 -24.98
N LYS A 122 -4.49 2.39 -23.65
CA LYS A 122 -4.98 3.56 -22.92
C LYS A 122 -3.86 4.58 -22.74
N ASP A 123 -4.23 5.85 -22.74
CA ASP A 123 -3.37 6.91 -22.22
C ASP A 123 -3.25 6.77 -20.70
N VAL A 124 -2.02 6.65 -20.21
CA VAL A 124 -1.69 6.41 -18.80
C VAL A 124 -0.76 7.49 -18.24
N GLU A 125 -0.52 8.59 -18.95
CA GLU A 125 0.46 9.61 -18.52
C GLU A 125 0.07 10.23 -17.17
N GLU A 126 -1.20 10.59 -16.98
CA GLU A 126 -1.72 11.11 -15.70
C GLU A 126 -1.62 10.05 -14.58
N LEU A 127 -1.92 8.79 -14.90
CA LEU A 127 -1.82 7.69 -13.95
C LEU A 127 -0.37 7.47 -13.49
N ILE A 128 0.59 7.54 -14.42
CA ILE A 128 2.02 7.42 -14.12
C ILE A 128 2.45 8.53 -13.18
N GLU A 129 2.07 9.78 -13.45
CA GLU A 129 2.43 10.89 -12.57
C GLU A 129 1.80 10.74 -11.18
N LYS A 130 0.52 10.33 -11.12
CA LYS A 130 -0.15 10.03 -9.84
C LYS A 130 0.56 8.91 -9.06
N VAL A 131 1.06 7.88 -9.74
CA VAL A 131 1.83 6.79 -9.11
C VAL A 131 3.17 7.32 -8.59
N LYS A 132 3.90 8.13 -9.38
CA LYS A 132 5.17 8.76 -8.97
C LYS A 132 5.00 9.63 -7.73
N GLU A 133 4.04 10.56 -7.76
CA GLU A 133 3.79 11.48 -6.64
C GLU A 133 3.41 10.74 -5.36
N ASN A 134 2.50 9.76 -5.46
CA ASN A 134 2.10 8.96 -4.31
C ASN A 134 3.25 8.09 -3.81
N HIS A 135 4.06 7.54 -4.70
CA HIS A 135 5.24 6.77 -4.34
C HIS A 135 6.22 7.61 -3.51
N LEU A 136 6.56 8.83 -3.95
CA LEU A 136 7.43 9.73 -3.21
C LEU A 136 6.88 9.98 -1.80
N ARG A 137 5.59 10.30 -1.66
CA ARG A 137 4.95 10.48 -0.34
C ARG A 137 4.95 9.20 0.51
N GLN A 138 4.73 8.03 -0.09
CA GLN A 138 4.85 6.74 0.61
C GLN A 138 6.27 6.52 1.13
N GLN A 139 7.30 6.78 0.32
CA GLN A 139 8.70 6.69 0.75
C GLN A 139 8.99 7.63 1.91
N GLN A 140 8.44 8.84 1.89
CA GLN A 140 8.58 9.79 2.99
C GLN A 140 7.97 9.25 4.30
N VAL A 141 6.79 8.64 4.21
CA VAL A 141 6.13 8.02 5.36
C VAL A 141 6.96 6.85 5.89
N LEU A 142 7.37 5.92 5.03
CA LEU A 142 8.15 4.76 5.43
C LEU A 142 9.52 5.15 6.01
N ALA A 143 10.19 6.17 5.46
CA ALA A 143 11.45 6.68 6.00
C ALA A 143 11.28 7.29 7.40
N ARG A 144 10.22 8.08 7.64
CA ARG A 144 9.88 8.59 8.98
C ARG A 144 9.55 7.49 9.97
N VAL A 145 8.95 6.39 9.51
CA VAL A 145 8.73 5.20 10.34
C VAL A 145 10.06 4.56 10.69
N LEU A 146 10.95 4.40 9.71
CA LEU A 146 12.28 3.79 9.88
C LEU A 146 13.10 4.47 10.98
N GLU A 147 13.03 5.80 11.10
CA GLU A 147 13.70 6.58 12.17
C GLU A 147 13.23 6.21 13.59
N LYS A 148 12.00 5.73 13.73
CA LYS A 148 11.32 5.56 15.03
C LYS A 148 11.20 4.11 15.47
N VAL A 149 11.37 3.17 14.55
CA VAL A 149 11.21 1.75 14.88
C VAL A 149 12.48 1.19 15.56
N PRO A 150 12.30 0.20 16.45
CA PRO A 150 13.43 -0.56 16.98
C PRO A 150 14.10 -1.38 15.87
N GLU A 151 15.36 -1.77 16.07
CA GLU A 151 16.20 -2.42 15.05
C GLU A 151 15.52 -3.65 14.41
N GLN A 152 14.79 -4.44 15.19
CA GLN A 152 14.11 -5.66 14.74
C GLN A 152 13.07 -5.40 13.64
N ALA A 153 12.41 -4.23 13.65
CA ALA A 153 11.37 -3.89 12.69
C ALA A 153 11.89 -3.12 11.45
N ARG A 154 13.19 -2.76 11.43
CA ARG A 154 13.78 -1.96 10.35
C ARG A 154 13.84 -2.71 9.03
N GLU A 155 14.06 -4.02 9.09
CA GLU A 155 14.27 -4.86 7.91
C GLU A 155 13.04 -4.87 6.97
N GLY A 156 11.84 -5.09 7.53
CA GLY A 156 10.60 -5.08 6.74
C GLY A 156 10.33 -3.73 6.07
N ILE A 157 10.65 -2.62 6.76
CA ILE A 157 10.46 -1.26 6.23
C ILE A 157 11.47 -0.98 5.11
N LEU A 158 12.75 -1.34 5.31
CA LEU A 158 13.78 -1.21 4.27
C LEU A 158 13.43 -2.03 3.02
N ASN A 159 12.91 -3.25 3.20
CA ASN A 159 12.43 -4.08 2.10
C ASN A 159 11.24 -3.44 1.38
N ALA A 160 10.28 -2.86 2.10
CA ALA A 160 9.17 -2.14 1.49
C ALA A 160 9.62 -0.93 0.66
N ILE A 161 10.53 -0.13 1.20
CA ILE A 161 11.12 1.03 0.51
C ILE A 161 11.77 0.58 -0.79
N ALA A 162 12.64 -0.43 -0.72
CA ALA A 162 13.43 -0.83 -1.87
C ALA A 162 12.65 -1.61 -2.93
N ASN A 163 11.77 -2.53 -2.53
CA ASN A 163 10.97 -3.30 -3.48
C ASN A 163 9.96 -2.41 -4.22
N SER A 164 9.32 -1.48 -3.52
CA SER A 164 8.40 -0.52 -4.17
C SER A 164 9.14 0.43 -5.11
N SER A 165 10.30 0.96 -4.71
CA SER A 165 11.10 1.87 -5.55
C SER A 165 11.62 1.15 -6.78
N PHE A 166 12.21 -0.05 -6.61
CA PHE A 166 12.73 -0.84 -7.72
C PHE A 166 11.63 -1.25 -8.71
N GLY A 167 10.46 -1.67 -8.21
CA GLY A 167 9.32 -2.00 -9.07
C GLY A 167 8.87 -0.81 -9.93
N LEU A 168 8.75 0.37 -9.33
CA LEU A 168 8.37 1.58 -10.07
C LEU A 168 9.47 2.02 -11.03
N GLU A 169 10.74 2.03 -10.62
CA GLU A 169 11.87 2.38 -11.48
C GLU A 169 11.86 1.55 -12.78
N ASN A 170 11.72 0.23 -12.67
CA ASN A 170 11.67 -0.67 -13.83
C ASN A 170 10.43 -0.45 -14.71
N ALA A 171 9.30 -0.05 -14.11
CA ALA A 171 8.09 0.28 -14.86
C ALA A 171 8.29 1.59 -15.65
N ILE A 172 8.81 2.64 -15.00
CA ILE A 172 9.08 3.92 -15.64
C ILE A 172 10.13 3.80 -16.73
N GLU A 173 11.20 3.04 -16.52
CA GLU A 173 12.21 2.80 -17.56
C GLU A 173 11.59 2.15 -18.81
N ARG A 174 10.75 1.12 -18.63
CA ARG A 174 10.04 0.47 -19.75
C ARG A 174 8.99 1.37 -20.39
N ILE A 175 8.41 2.29 -19.63
CA ILE A 175 7.28 3.10 -20.10
C ILE A 175 7.71 4.41 -20.74
N GLN A 176 8.50 5.19 -20.04
CA GLN A 176 8.89 6.54 -20.43
C GLN A 176 10.41 6.67 -20.68
N GLY A 177 11.17 5.59 -20.49
CA GLY A 177 12.60 5.54 -20.77
C GLY A 177 13.49 5.87 -19.57
N LYS A 178 14.78 5.56 -19.73
CA LYS A 178 15.81 5.71 -18.69
C LYS A 178 15.86 7.12 -18.08
N HIS A 179 15.70 8.16 -18.90
CA HIS A 179 15.75 9.55 -18.43
C HIS A 179 14.67 9.85 -17.37
N LYS A 180 13.43 9.41 -17.57
CA LYS A 180 12.35 9.60 -16.59
C LYS A 180 12.57 8.78 -15.32
N MET A 181 13.13 7.59 -15.44
CA MET A 181 13.51 6.78 -14.28
C MET A 181 14.64 7.46 -13.47
N ASP A 182 15.66 8.01 -14.13
CA ASP A 182 16.73 8.75 -13.45
C ASP A 182 16.19 10.02 -12.76
N GLN A 183 15.22 10.71 -13.37
CA GLN A 183 14.51 11.83 -12.71
C GLN A 183 13.79 11.40 -11.43
N LEU A 184 13.04 10.29 -11.46
CA LEU A 184 12.38 9.75 -10.27
C LEU A 184 13.39 9.39 -9.15
N ARG A 185 14.53 8.80 -9.51
CA ARG A 185 15.61 8.48 -8.55
C ARG A 185 16.16 9.73 -7.89
N GLU A 186 16.38 10.80 -8.67
CA GLU A 186 16.87 12.06 -8.15
C GLU A 186 15.86 12.72 -7.21
N GLU A 187 14.58 12.77 -7.61
CA GLU A 187 13.50 13.28 -6.75
C GLU A 187 13.41 12.51 -5.41
N LEU A 188 13.53 11.18 -5.45
CA LEU A 188 13.55 10.36 -4.25
C LEU A 188 14.77 10.67 -3.38
N ASN A 189 15.97 10.78 -3.96
CA ASN A 189 17.19 11.12 -3.24
C ASN A 189 17.09 12.50 -2.55
N LEU A 190 16.59 13.51 -3.27
CA LEU A 190 16.38 14.85 -2.74
C LEU A 190 15.40 14.83 -1.56
N GLN A 191 14.33 14.05 -1.65
CA GLN A 191 13.37 13.92 -0.56
C GLN A 191 14.00 13.28 0.69
N LEU A 192 14.86 12.28 0.50
CA LEU A 192 15.53 11.58 1.59
C LEU A 192 16.61 12.42 2.28
N ASN A 193 17.10 13.50 1.66
CA ASN A 193 18.03 14.44 2.31
C ASN A 193 17.44 15.15 3.53
N ASN A 194 16.11 15.16 3.66
CA ASN A 194 15.43 15.69 4.84
C ASN A 194 15.38 14.70 6.02
N MET A 195 15.84 13.45 5.83
CA MET A 195 15.88 12.42 6.89
C MET A 195 17.23 12.47 7.64
N GLY A 196 17.27 11.87 8.83
CA GLY A 196 18.52 11.67 9.57
C GLY A 196 19.58 10.94 8.73
N GLU A 197 20.85 11.33 8.88
CA GLU A 197 21.95 10.82 8.04
C GLU A 197 22.03 9.30 8.02
N GLU A 198 21.92 8.66 9.19
CA GLU A 198 21.93 7.19 9.31
C GLU A 198 20.79 6.54 8.50
N THR A 199 19.57 7.06 8.63
CA THR A 199 18.39 6.58 7.92
C THR A 199 18.57 6.73 6.41
N ARG A 200 19.03 7.90 5.97
CA ARG A 200 19.31 8.19 4.56
C ARG A 200 20.33 7.19 3.99
N LEU A 201 21.45 6.96 4.69
CA LEU A 201 22.47 6.01 4.25
C LEU A 201 21.95 4.56 4.19
N ARG A 202 21.19 4.11 5.19
CA ARG A 202 20.59 2.75 5.19
C ARG A 202 19.63 2.55 4.01
N ILE A 203 18.82 3.57 3.70
CA ILE A 203 17.91 3.52 2.54
C ILE A 203 18.70 3.50 1.23
N GLN A 204 19.71 4.37 1.07
CA GLN A 204 20.55 4.40 -0.14
C GLN A 204 21.26 3.06 -0.37
N GLU A 205 21.91 2.51 0.66
CA GLU A 205 22.59 1.21 0.57
C GLU A 205 21.61 0.08 0.22
N ARG A 206 20.40 0.07 0.81
CA ARG A 206 19.37 -0.92 0.47
C ARG A 206 18.90 -0.79 -0.99
N LEU A 207 18.65 0.43 -1.47
CA LEU A 207 18.25 0.69 -2.85
C LEU A 207 19.33 0.24 -3.83
N GLU A 208 20.59 0.60 -3.57
CA GLU A 208 21.72 0.17 -4.38
C GLU A 208 21.85 -1.35 -4.41
N ARG A 209 21.77 -2.02 -3.25
CA ARG A 209 21.77 -3.49 -3.19
C ARG A 209 20.67 -4.11 -4.05
N LYS A 210 19.44 -3.58 -3.99
CA LYS A 210 18.32 -4.10 -4.79
C LYS A 210 18.55 -3.90 -6.30
N ARG A 211 19.14 -2.77 -6.70
CA ARG A 211 19.46 -2.47 -8.11
C ARG A 211 20.57 -3.37 -8.67
N HIS A 212 21.57 -3.73 -7.86
CA HIS A 212 22.70 -4.57 -8.28
C HIS A 212 22.42 -6.08 -8.19
N LYS A 213 21.45 -6.51 -7.39
CA LYS A 213 21.02 -7.91 -7.26
C LYS A 213 19.63 -8.08 -7.90
N PRO A 214 19.53 -8.20 -9.24
CA PRO A 214 18.26 -8.51 -9.86
C PRO A 214 17.72 -9.82 -9.27
N GLU A 215 16.44 -9.82 -8.90
CA GLU A 215 15.73 -10.98 -8.38
C GLU A 215 15.83 -12.13 -9.39
N GLU A 216 16.32 -13.30 -8.95
CA GLU A 216 16.17 -14.53 -9.71
C GLU A 216 14.67 -14.76 -9.91
N VAL A 217 14.20 -14.67 -11.16
CA VAL A 217 12.80 -14.91 -11.51
C VAL A 217 12.45 -16.34 -11.08
N PRO A 218 11.39 -16.56 -10.28
CA PRO A 218 10.90 -17.92 -10.04
C PRO A 218 10.37 -18.46 -11.37
N VAL A 219 11.14 -19.35 -11.99
CA VAL A 219 10.66 -20.19 -13.09
C VAL A 219 9.63 -21.15 -12.49
N GLY A 220 8.37 -20.73 -12.52
CA GLY A 220 7.25 -21.47 -11.95
C GLY A 220 5.94 -21.15 -12.65
N GLY A 221 5.95 -21.11 -13.98
CA GLY A 221 4.73 -21.22 -14.77
C GLY A 221 4.28 -22.69 -14.85
N PRO A 222 2.97 -22.98 -14.91
CA PRO A 222 2.46 -24.34 -14.89
C PRO A 222 2.99 -25.13 -16.09
N GLN A 223 3.60 -26.28 -15.81
CA GLN A 223 3.95 -27.27 -16.83
C GLN A 223 2.67 -27.67 -17.57
N GLN A 224 2.55 -27.22 -18.81
CA GLN A 224 1.62 -27.81 -19.77
C GLN A 224 2.09 -29.25 -19.99
N GLN A 225 1.34 -30.20 -19.45
CA GLN A 225 1.45 -31.60 -19.84
C GLN A 225 1.03 -31.71 -21.30
N GLU A 226 1.99 -31.99 -22.19
CA GLU A 226 1.68 -32.45 -23.54
C GLU A 226 0.93 -33.79 -23.47
N PRO A 227 -0.18 -33.96 -24.21
CA PRO A 227 -0.84 -35.24 -24.30
C PRO A 227 -0.03 -36.17 -25.20
N SER A 228 0.40 -37.29 -24.62
CA SER A 228 1.04 -38.40 -25.31
C SER A 228 0.13 -38.95 -26.42
N GLN A 229 0.55 -38.76 -27.67
CA GLN A 229 -0.02 -39.47 -28.82
C GLN A 229 0.43 -40.94 -28.77
N GLN A 230 -0.42 -41.81 -28.23
CA GLN A 230 -0.35 -43.25 -28.50
C GLN A 230 -0.97 -43.54 -29.87
N ASN A 231 -0.10 -43.88 -30.82
CA ASN A 231 -0.47 -44.36 -32.14
C ASN A 231 -0.88 -45.84 -32.05
N PRO A 232 -2.08 -46.25 -32.50
CA PRO A 232 -2.47 -47.66 -32.52
C PRO A 232 -2.12 -48.23 -33.89
N GLY A 233 -1.27 -49.25 -33.95
CA GLY A 233 -1.08 -49.95 -35.22
C GLY A 233 -0.02 -51.04 -35.19
N GLY A 234 -0.47 -52.28 -35.39
CA GLY A 234 0.39 -53.33 -35.94
C GLY A 234 0.23 -54.70 -35.30
N ASN A 235 -0.94 -55.30 -35.43
CA ASN A 235 -1.11 -56.73 -35.25
C ASN A 235 -0.70 -57.42 -36.56
N ARG A 236 0.42 -58.15 -36.56
CA ARG A 236 0.74 -59.27 -37.46
C ARG A 236 1.83 -60.13 -36.84
#